data_AF-A0A7J5W241-F1
#
_entry.id   AF-A0A7J5W241-F1
#
_cell.length_a   1.000
_cell.length_b   1.000
_cell.length_c   1.000
_cell.angle_alpha   90.00
_cell.angle_beta   90.00
_cell.angle_gamma   90.00
#
_symmetry.space_group_name_H-M   'P 1'
#
loop_
_entity.id
_entity.type
_entity.pdbx_description
1 polymer ?
#
loop_
_entity_poly.entity_id
_entity_poly.type
_entity_poly.pdbx_seq_one_letter_code
_entity_poly.pdbx_strand_id
1 'polypeptide(L)' 'MSKHLKTTILKALGFMIVVGFMFYFLSNNNDGFEKDIKTIIMQSVGSGVLYGVIIYFFDRRKEKE' A
#
# COMPACT_ATOMS: atom_id res chain seq x y z
N MET A 1 11.70 11.33 -14.17
CA MET A 1 10.59 11.03 -13.22
C MET A 1 10.24 12.32 -12.49
N SER A 2 8.99 12.79 -12.61
CA SER A 2 8.55 14.05 -11.96
C SER A 2 8.58 13.93 -10.44
N LYS A 3 8.75 15.05 -9.73
CA LYS A 3 8.74 15.11 -8.26
C LYS A 3 7.45 14.48 -7.70
N HIS A 4 6.31 14.80 -8.31
CA HIS A 4 5.00 14.22 -8.03
C HIS A 4 4.99 12.69 -8.09
N LEU A 5 5.53 12.11 -9.17
CA LEU A 5 5.56 10.66 -9.34
C LEU A 5 6.47 9.96 -8.32
N LYS A 6 7.60 10.59 -7.94
CA LYS A 6 8.48 10.07 -6.87
C LYS A 6 7.77 10.06 -5.52
N THR A 7 7.10 11.16 -5.16
CA THR A 7 6.36 11.28 -3.91
C THR A 7 5.20 10.29 -3.83
N THR A 8 4.47 10.12 -4.94
CA THR A 8 3.39 9.13 -5.05
C THR A 8 3.92 7.72 -4.81
N ILE A 9 5.01 7.34 -5.47
CA ILE A 9 5.60 6.01 -5.30
C ILE A 9 6.09 5.79 -3.87
N LEU A 10 6.70 6.80 -3.24
CA LEU A 10 7.14 6.71 -1.84
C LEU A 10 5.96 6.50 -0.87
N LYS A 11 4.87 7.26 -1.06
CA LYS A 11 3.64 7.10 -0.28
C LYS A 11 3.03 5.70 -0.47
N ALA A 12 3.03 5.19 -1.70
CA ALA A 12 2.52 3.85 -2.02
C ALA A 12 3.35 2.73 -1.39
N LEU A 13 4.67 2.83 -1.44
CA LEU A 13 5.57 1.88 -0.80
C LEU A 13 5.44 1.91 0.73
N GLY A 14 5.33 3.10 1.33
CA GLY A 14 5.07 3.24 2.76
C GLY A 14 3.76 2.57 3.18
N PHE A 15 2.69 2.80 2.43
CA PHE A 15 1.39 2.15 2.67
C PHE A 15 1.48 0.63 2.55
N MET A 16 2.15 0.12 1.52
CA MET A 16 2.37 -1.31 1.31
C MET A 16 3.05 -1.98 2.52
N ILE A 17 4.08 -1.34 3.09
CA ILE A 17 4.79 -1.86 4.27
C ILE A 17 3.86 -1.90 5.49
N VAL A 18 3.10 -0.83 5.73
CA VAL A 18 2.15 -0.75 6.86
C VAL A 18 1.09 -1.85 6.76
N VAL A 19 0.50 -2.03 5.57
CA VAL A 19 -0.52 -3.06 5.34
C VAL A 19 0.05 -4.46 5.48
N GLY A 20 1.25 -4.71 4.96
CA GLY A 20 1.92 -6.01 5.11
C GLY A 20 2.25 -6.34 6.55
N PHE A 21 2.74 -5.36 7.32
CA PHE A 21 3.01 -5.54 8.74
C PHE A 21 1.71 -5.81 9.53
N MET A 22 0.64 -5.09 9.22
CA MET A 22 -0.67 -5.29 9.85
C MET A 22 -1.22 -6.70 9.56
N PHE A 23 -1.15 -7.17 8.32
CA PHE A 23 -1.61 -8.53 7.98
C PHE A 23 -0.73 -9.62 8.56
N TYR A 24 0.59 -9.41 8.63
CA TYR A 24 1.51 -10.32 9.31
C TYR A 24 1.18 -10.43 10.81
N PHE A 25 0.97 -9.28 11.47
CA PHE A 25 0.61 -9.26 12.88
C PHE A 25 -0.75 -9.93 13.13
N LEU A 26 -1.76 -9.65 12.30
CA LEU A 26 -3.06 -10.31 12.38
C LEU A 26 -2.95 -11.81 12.17
N SER A 27 -2.13 -12.25 11.21
CA SER A 27 -1.95 -13.68 10.93
C SER A 27 -1.22 -14.43 12.03
N ASN A 28 -0.39 -13.75 12.82
CA ASN A 28 0.38 -14.37 13.90
C ASN A 28 -0.34 -14.31 15.26
N ASN A 29 -1.35 -13.45 15.43
CA ASN A 29 -2.03 -13.23 16.71
C ASN A 29 -3.51 -13.64 16.71
N ASN A 30 -4.09 -13.98 15.56
CA ASN A 30 -5.44 -14.52 15.47
C ASN A 30 -5.41 -15.96 14.96
N ASP A 31 -5.73 -16.92 15.82
CA ASP A 31 -5.83 -18.35 15.47
C ASP A 31 -6.85 -18.62 14.35
N GLY A 32 -7.81 -17.72 14.12
CA GLY A 32 -8.79 -17.81 13.02
C GLY A 32 -8.35 -17.15 11.71
N PHE A 33 -7.13 -16.59 11.63
CA PHE A 33 -6.65 -15.82 10.48
C PHE A 33 -5.31 -16.34 9.97
N GLU A 34 -5.23 -17.63 9.67
CA GLU A 34 -4.06 -18.22 9.02
C GLU A 34 -4.03 -17.79 7.55
N LYS A 35 -3.27 -16.73 7.23
CA LYS A 35 -3.00 -16.35 5.84
C LYS A 35 -1.57 -16.71 5.49
N ASP A 36 -1.42 -17.49 4.43
CA ASP A 36 -0.11 -17.73 3.84
C ASP A 36 0.64 -16.42 3.61
N ILE A 37 1.95 -16.42 3.88
CA ILE A 37 2.86 -15.29 3.63
C ILE A 37 2.72 -14.78 2.18
N LYS A 38 2.50 -15.69 1.21
CA LYS A 38 2.25 -15.32 -0.19
C LYS A 38 0.99 -14.45 -0.34
N THR A 39 -0.09 -14.80 0.35
CA THR A 39 -1.35 -14.04 0.35
C THR A 39 -1.16 -12.67 0.99
N ILE A 40 -0.41 -12.60 2.10
CA ILE A 40 -0.09 -11.33 2.77
C ILE A 40 0.69 -10.42 1.83
N ILE A 41 1.74 -10.93 1.19
CA ILE A 41 2.55 -10.16 0.22
C ILE A 41 1.68 -9.71 -0.95
N MET A 42 0.86 -10.58 -1.53
CA MET A 42 0.03 -10.24 -2.68
C MET A 42 -1.03 -9.18 -2.34
N GLN A 43 -1.66 -9.28 -1.17
CA GLN A 43 -2.62 -8.28 -0.69
C GLN A 43 -1.95 -6.94 -0.39
N SER A 44 -0.75 -6.96 0.18
CA SER A 44 0.03 -5.76 0.48
C SER A 44 0.48 -5.05 -0.79
N VAL A 45 1.03 -5.78 -1.75
CA VAL A 45 1.43 -5.24 -3.06
C VAL A 45 0.22 -4.70 -3.82
N GLY A 46 -0.87 -5.48 -3.89
CA GLY A 46 -2.10 -5.07 -4.58
C GLY A 46 -2.70 -3.80 -3.97
N SER A 47 -2.78 -3.72 -2.65
CA SER A 47 -3.30 -2.54 -1.94
C SER A 47 -2.36 -1.33 -2.07
N GLY A 48 -1.05 -1.53 -2.06
CA GLY A 48 -0.04 -0.50 -2.35
C GLY A 48 -0.17 0.10 -3.75
N VAL A 49 -0.35 -0.74 -4.78
CA VAL A 49 -0.55 -0.29 -6.17
C VAL A 49 -1.85 0.50 -6.30
N LEU A 50 -2.96 -0.02 -5.76
CA LEU A 50 -4.26 0.66 -5.80
C LEU A 50 -4.21 2.02 -5.11
N TYR A 51 -3.61 2.08 -3.92
CA TYR A 51 -3.41 3.33 -3.20
C TYR A 51 -2.53 4.30 -4.00
N GLY A 52 -1.43 3.83 -4.58
CA GLY A 52 -0.56 4.63 -5.44
C GLY A 52 -1.29 5.25 -6.64
N VAL A 53 -2.16 4.47 -7.31
CA VAL A 53 -3.00 4.97 -8.41
C VAL A 53 -3.96 6.04 -7.91
N ILE A 54 -4.67 5.81 -6.81
CA ILE A 54 -5.64 6.75 -6.25
C ILE A 54 -4.97 8.07 -5.90
N ILE A 55 -3.88 8.03 -5.12
CA ILE A 55 -3.20 9.26 -4.68
C ILE A 55 -2.59 10.00 -5.86
N TYR A 56 -2.12 9.30 -6.90
CA TYR A 56 -1.53 9.94 -8.08
C TYR A 56 -2.53 10.90 -8.74
N PHE A 57 -3.79 10.48 -8.87
CA PHE A 57 -4.85 11.29 -9.46
C PHE A 57 -5.39 12.36 -8.50
N PHE A 58 -5.50 12.05 -7.21
CA PHE A 58 -5.97 12.99 -6.19
C PHE A 58 -4.98 14.14 -5.93
N ASP A 59 -3.70 13.82 -5.71
CA ASP A 59 -2.67 14.84 -5.48
C ASP A 59 -2.41 15.68 -6.74
N ARG A 60 -2.55 15.09 -7.95
CA ARG A 60 -2.44 15.84 -9.22
C ARG A 60 -3.57 16.86 -9.42
N ARG A 61 -4.76 16.63 -8.84
CA ARG A 61 -5.83 17.65 -8.86
C ARG A 61 -5.49 18.85 -7.98
N LYS A 62 -4.91 18.62 -6.80
CA LYS A 62 -4.56 19.68 -5.84
C LYS A 62 -3.45 20.62 -6.31
N GLU A 63 -2.55 20.18 -7.18
CA GLU A 63 -1.52 21.06 -7.77
C GLU A 63 -2.07 21.99 -8.88
N LYS A 64 -3.31 21.79 -9.33
CA LYS A 64 -3.94 22.57 -10.40
C LYS A 64 -5.07 23.50 -9.94
N GLU A 65 -5.47 23.41 -8.67
CA GLU A 65 -6.30 24.40 -7.97
C GLU A 65 -5.42 25.45 -7.31
#